data_AF-A0A7X7S7T1-F1
#
_entry.id   AF-A0A7X7S7T1-F1
#
_cell.length_a   1.000
_cell.length_b   1.000
_cell.length_c   1.000
_cell.angle_alpha   90.00
_cell.angle_beta   90.00
_cell.angle_gamma   90.00
#
_symmetry.space_group_name_H-M   'P 1'
#
loop_
_entity.id
_entity.type
_entity.pdbx_description
1 polymer ?
#
loop_
_entity_poly.entity_id
_entity_poly.type
_entity_poly.pdbx_seq_one_letter_code
_entity_poly.pdbx_strand_id
1 'polypeptide(L)'
;MTQSPPLLRALEKIFSTYIKKPEDVEMIRKAYFWAEKYHEGQLRKGGDPYITHPVAVATILAELHAGPVTLSAALLHDTVEDTDLSLED
;
A
#
# COMPACT_ATOMS: atom_id res chain seq x y z
N MET A 1 20.38 2.07 6.69
CA MET A 1 19.46 1.36 5.79
C MET A 1 18.30 0.86 6.64
N THR A 2 17.25 1.66 6.79
CA THR A 2 16.04 1.26 7.52
C THR A 2 15.37 0.14 6.73
N GLN A 3 15.17 -1.01 7.37
CA GLN A 3 14.46 -2.13 6.76
C GLN A 3 13.01 -1.73 6.48
N SER A 4 12.43 -2.18 5.35
CA SER A 4 11.02 -1.92 5.03
C SER A 4 10.09 -2.37 6.18
N PRO A 5 8.96 -1.67 6.42
CA PRO A 5 7.99 -2.06 7.43
C PRO A 5 7.49 -3.50 7.26
N PRO A 6 7.13 -4.23 8.34
CA PRO A 6 6.71 -5.63 8.25
C PRO A 6 5.54 -5.87 7.28
N LEU A 7 4.57 -4.95 7.24
CA LEU A 7 3.42 -5.00 6.32
C LEU A 7 3.85 -4.91 4.86
N LEU A 8 4.68 -3.92 4.52
CA LEU A 8 5.24 -3.77 3.19
C LEU A 8 6.08 -5.00 2.79
N ARG A 9 6.89 -5.54 3.70
CA ARG A 9 7.70 -6.76 3.43
C ARG A 9 6.83 -7.97 3.12
N ALA A 10 5.69 -8.12 3.77
CA ALA A 10 4.77 -9.22 3.51
C ALA A 10 4.17 -9.10 2.10
N LEU A 11 3.69 -7.91 1.73
CA LEU A 11 3.17 -7.61 0.40
C LEU A 11 4.24 -7.80 -0.70
N GLU A 12 5.46 -7.30 -0.47
CA GLU A 12 6.61 -7.45 -1.38
C GLU A 12 6.93 -8.90 -1.68
N LYS A 13 6.86 -9.79 -0.69
CA LYS A 13 7.11 -11.23 -0.90
C LYS A 13 6.15 -11.84 -1.92
N ILE A 14 4.92 -11.33 -2.01
CA ILE A 14 3.90 -11.85 -2.93
C ILE A 14 4.15 -11.29 -4.32
N PHE A 15 4.12 -9.95 -4.48
CA PHE A 15 4.19 -9.38 -5.82
C PHE A 15 5.57 -9.51 -6.46
N SER A 16 6.65 -9.62 -5.68
CA SER A 16 8.00 -9.82 -6.24
C SER A 16 8.15 -11.15 -6.97
N THR A 17 7.21 -12.08 -6.84
CA THR A 17 7.21 -13.33 -7.61
C THR A 17 6.92 -13.08 -9.10
N TYR A 18 6.14 -12.06 -9.46
CA TYR A 18 5.73 -11.78 -10.84
C TYR A 18 6.00 -10.34 -11.32
N ILE A 19 6.13 -9.36 -10.43
CA ILE A 19 6.54 -7.99 -10.76
C ILE A 19 8.06 -7.89 -10.59
N LYS A 20 8.78 -7.71 -11.71
CA LYS A 20 10.25 -7.71 -11.74
C LYS A 20 10.88 -6.38 -12.11
N LYS A 21 10.13 -5.48 -12.75
CA LYS A 21 10.66 -4.18 -13.15
C LYS A 21 10.91 -3.33 -11.90
N PRO A 22 12.12 -2.79 -11.72
CA PRO A 22 12.44 -1.95 -10.57
C PRO A 22 11.51 -0.74 -10.44
N GLU A 23 11.11 -0.11 -11.55
CA GLU A 23 10.18 1.02 -11.53
C GLU A 23 8.81 0.67 -10.97
N ASP A 24 8.29 -0.52 -11.28
CA ASP A 24 6.99 -1.01 -10.82
C ASP A 24 7.02 -1.35 -9.33
N VAL A 25 8.11 -1.99 -8.87
CA VAL A 25 8.33 -2.28 -7.45
C VAL A 25 8.40 -0.98 -6.65
N GLU A 26 9.13 0.02 -7.16
CA GLU A 26 9.26 1.32 -6.51
C GLU A 26 7.95 2.09 -6.48
N MET A 27 7.12 1.99 -7.53
CA MET A 27 5.77 2.59 -7.56
C MET A 27 4.89 2.04 -6.43
N ILE A 28 4.89 0.73 -6.21
CA ILE A 28 4.11 0.10 -5.13
C ILE A 28 4.64 0.52 -3.76
N ARG A 29 5.96 0.57 -3.58
CA ARG A 29 6.59 1.03 -2.33
C ARG A 29 6.23 2.47 -2.01
N LYS A 30 6.30 3.36 -2.99
CA LYS A 30 5.92 4.77 -2.81
C LYS A 30 4.44 4.89 -2.41
N ALA A 31 3.56 4.15 -3.07
CA ALA A 31 2.14 4.12 -2.72
C ALA A 31 1.92 3.66 -1.26
N TYR A 32 2.65 2.63 -0.80
CA TYR A 32 2.61 2.20 0.59
C TYR A 32 3.02 3.32 1.56
N PHE A 33 4.17 3.95 1.33
CA PHE A 33 4.67 4.99 2.24
C PHE A 33 3.79 6.25 2.24
N TRP A 34 3.16 6.57 1.11
CA TRP A 34 2.16 7.62 1.05
C TRP A 34 0.93 7.25 1.88
N ALA A 35 0.34 6.09 1.65
CA ALA A 35 -0.81 5.63 2.43
C ALA A 35 -0.51 5.57 3.93
N GLU A 36 0.66 5.05 4.32
CA GLU A 36 1.10 4.98 5.72
C GLU A 36 1.21 6.38 6.35
N LYS A 37 1.78 7.34 5.62
CA LYS A 37 1.92 8.72 6.07
C LYS A 37 0.57 9.42 6.23
N TYR A 38 -0.31 9.32 5.24
CA TYR A 38 -1.60 10.02 5.26
C TYR A 38 -2.58 9.41 6.26
N HIS A 39 -2.46 8.12 6.53
CA HIS A 39 -3.24 7.44 7.57
C HIS A 39 -2.52 7.38 8.93
N GLU A 40 -1.43 8.13 9.13
CA GLU A 40 -0.70 8.15 10.40
C GLU A 40 -1.61 8.63 11.54
N GLY A 41 -1.66 7.87 12.63
CA GLY A 41 -2.52 8.16 13.78
C GLY A 41 -4.01 7.80 13.58
N GLN A 42 -4.43 7.43 12.37
CA GLN A 42 -5.78 6.95 12.12
C GLN A 42 -5.92 5.48 12.55
N LEU A 43 -7.01 5.18 13.26
CA LEU A 43 -7.33 3.83 13.73
C LEU A 43 -8.61 3.32 13.07
N ARG A 44 -8.66 2.01 12.81
CA ARG A 44 -9.90 1.33 12.44
C ARG A 44 -10.81 1.22 13.67
N LYS A 45 -12.08 0.87 13.45
CA LYS A 45 -13.05 0.61 14.53
C LYS A 45 -12.57 -0.41 15.57
N GLY A 46 -11.69 -1.34 15.18
CA GLY A 46 -11.09 -2.35 16.06
C GLY A 46 -9.85 -1.89 16.84
N GLY A 47 -9.33 -0.69 16.59
CA GLY A 47 -8.13 -0.14 17.23
C GLY A 47 -6.81 -0.38 16.50
N ASP A 48 -6.81 -1.17 15.42
CA ASP A 48 -5.62 -1.35 14.58
C ASP A 48 -5.31 -0.09 13.75
N PRO A 49 -4.02 0.18 13.42
CA PRO A 49 -3.64 1.24 12.49
C PRO A 49 -4.37 1.11 11.15
N TYR A 50 -4.85 2.23 10.60
CA TYR A 50 -5.69 2.21 9.39
C TYR A 50 -4.97 1.63 8.16
N ILE A 51 -3.65 1.83 8.05
CA ILE A 51 -2.79 1.27 6.98
C ILE A 51 -2.93 -0.26 6.82
N THR A 52 -3.36 -0.97 7.87
CA THR A 52 -3.64 -2.42 7.79
C THR A 52 -4.72 -2.77 6.77
N HIS A 53 -5.70 -1.88 6.54
CA HIS A 53 -6.78 -2.10 5.58
C HIS A 53 -6.33 -1.99 4.12
N PRO A 54 -5.72 -0.88 3.66
CA PRO A 54 -5.21 -0.80 2.28
C PRO A 54 -4.20 -1.89 1.94
N VAL A 55 -3.35 -2.28 2.90
CA VAL A 55 -2.39 -3.40 2.72
C VAL A 55 -3.11 -4.74 2.54
N ALA A 56 -4.18 -5.01 3.30
CA ALA A 56 -4.95 -6.24 3.16
C ALA A 56 -5.63 -6.32 1.77
N VAL A 57 -6.21 -5.21 1.29
CA VAL A 57 -6.79 -5.13 -0.06
C VAL A 57 -5.72 -5.36 -1.13
N ALA A 58 -4.57 -4.69 -1.02
CA ALA A 58 -3.45 -4.88 -1.95
C ALA A 58 -2.89 -6.31 -1.92
N THR A 59 -2.90 -6.96 -0.75
CA THR A 59 -2.47 -8.36 -0.59
C THR A 59 -3.37 -9.31 -1.37
N ILE A 60 -4.70 -9.17 -1.24
CA ILE A 60 -5.68 -9.98 -2.00
C ILE A 60 -5.47 -9.80 -3.50
N LEU A 61 -5.31 -8.55 -3.95
CA LEU A 61 -5.06 -8.26 -5.37
C LEU A 61 -3.72 -8.82 -5.84
N ALA A 62 -2.70 -8.80 -4.97
CA ALA A 62 -1.39 -9.35 -5.30
C ALA A 62 -1.44 -10.88 -5.46
N GLU A 63 -2.24 -11.58 -4.66
CA GLU A 63 -2.50 -13.02 -4.79
C GLU A 63 -3.24 -13.37 -6.09
N LEU A 64 -4.03 -12.44 -6.62
CA LEU A 64 -4.69 -12.54 -7.93
C LEU A 64 -3.80 -12.11 -9.10
N HIS A 65 -2.50 -11.85 -8.86
CA HIS A 65 -1.54 -11.35 -9.85
C HIS A 65 -1.95 -10.01 -10.50
N ALA A 66 -2.62 -9.12 -9.75
CA ALA A 66 -2.95 -7.80 -10.24
C ALA A 66 -1.68 -6.98 -10.59
N GLY A 67 -1.79 -6.12 -11.59
CA GLY A 67 -0.67 -5.30 -12.06
C GLY A 67 -0.22 -4.24 -11.04
N PRO A 68 0.99 -3.68 -11.20
CA PRO A 68 1.56 -2.71 -10.27
C PRO A 68 0.68 -1.48 -10.04
N VAL A 69 0.04 -0.95 -11.11
CA VAL A 69 -0.90 0.17 -11.02
C VAL A 69 -2.09 -0.17 -10.12
N THR A 70 -2.64 -1.38 -10.25
CA THR A 70 -3.77 -1.84 -9.43
C THR A 70 -3.38 -2.01 -7.97
N LEU A 71 -2.18 -2.51 -7.69
CA LEU A 71 -1.67 -2.63 -6.32
C LEU A 71 -1.42 -1.25 -5.69
N SER A 72 -0.83 -0.31 -6.44
CA SER A 72 -0.66 1.07 -5.99
C SER A 72 -1.99 1.76 -5.74
N ALA A 73 -2.98 1.59 -6.63
CA ALA A 73 -4.32 2.14 -6.46
C ALA A 73 -5.00 1.57 -5.21
N ALA A 74 -4.87 0.27 -4.95
CA ALA A 74 -5.41 -0.36 -3.75
C ALA A 74 -4.79 0.17 -2.46
N LEU A 75 -3.50 0.51 -2.46
CA LEU A 75 -2.84 1.13 -1.32
C LEU A 75 -3.35 2.55 -1.06
N LEU A 76 -3.74 3.28 -2.11
CA LEU A 76 -4.14 4.70 -2.04
C LEU A 76 -5.66 4.92 -2.07
N HIS A 77 -6.49 3.87 -2.18
CA HIS A 77 -7.90 4.04 -2.54
C HIS A 77 -8.69 4.91 -1.56
N ASP A 78 -8.35 4.85 -0.27
CA ASP A 78 -9.02 5.59 0.81
C ASP A 78 -8.29 6.89 1.18
N THR A 79 -7.12 7.19 0.59
CA THR A 79 -6.33 8.37 1.01
C THR A 79 -7.03 9.68 0.65
N VAL A 80 -7.76 9.73 -0.47
CA VAL A 80 -8.50 10.94 -0.88
C VAL A 80 -9.81 11.12 -0.08
N GLU A 81 -10.44 10.01 0.34
CA GLU A 81 -11.72 10.06 1.06
C GLU A 81 -11.53 10.31 2.56
N ASP A 82 -10.49 9.70 3.16
CA ASP A 82 -10.32 9.65 4.61
C ASP A 82 -9.22 10.55 5.16
N THR A 83 -8.50 11.29 4.30
CA THR A 83 -7.36 12.13 4.70
C THR A 83 -7.38 13.48 3.98
N ASP A 84 -6.47 14.40 4.34
CA ASP A 84 -6.36 15.72 3.71
C ASP A 84 -5.71 15.69 2.30
N LEU A 85 -5.42 14.49 1.76
CA LEU A 85 -4.86 14.34 0.42
C LEU A 85 -5.90 14.67 -0.66
N SER A 86 -5.53 15.52 -1.62
CA SER A 86 -6.35 15.79 -2.80
C SER A 86 -5.88 14.98 -4.03
N LEU A 87 -6.72 14.94 -5.08
CA LEU A 87 -6.34 14.31 -6.36
C LEU A 87 -5.23 15.06 -7.12
N GLU A 88 -4.89 16.27 -6.69
CA GLU A 88 -3.90 17.14 -7.33
C GLU A 88 -2.51 17.05 -6.67
N ASP A 89 -2.41 16.38 -5.50
CA ASP A 89 -1.18 16.16 -4.72
C ASP A 89 -0.39 14.91 -5.19
#